data_AF-A0A1G7AT61-F1
#
_entry.id   AF-A0A1G7AT61-F1
#
_cell.length_a   1.000
_cell.length_b   1.000
_cell.length_c   1.000
_cell.angle_alpha   90.00
_cell.angle_beta   90.00
_cell.angle_gamma   90.00
#
_symmetry.space_group_name_H-M   'P 1'
#
loop_
_entity.id
_entity.type
_entity.pdbx_description
1 polymer ?
#
loop_
_entity_poly.entity_id
_entity_poly.type
_entity_poly.pdbx_seq_one_letter_code
_entity_poly.pdbx_strand_id
1 'polypeptide(L)'
;MPKRKKGLIEFREELKKYIAAHNDGKPLVFIIDELDRCRPDYAVEVLEQIKHFFNVPGIVFVLSIDKVQLGNAVRGFYGSERIESNEYLRRFIDLEFSLPAPESGVFARYLFEYFDFDTYFKAPERSAYRELQEDSEAFVHFAIRLFSVTGLTLRQQEKVFSSARTILNTFAINNYLFPSIFILLIYIKDFRLDFYRMLMAKDTPYQNIIDELAQVFPKNIDHDDEMAFLVPEVTLLLMYQNSLLRKGKLQQLTEKNEQNKDTLLVKSCVDPTLGGSHFLGVLETLRRKGSFSVSIDHLINKINLMESFKTDLGLPA
;
A
#
# COMPACT_ATOMS: atom_id res chain seq x y z
N MET A 1 -33.76 2.08 -40.21
CA MET A 1 -33.67 0.67 -39.74
C MET A 1 -33.09 -0.31 -40.78
N PRO A 2 -33.42 -0.30 -42.10
CA PRO A 2 -32.91 -1.31 -43.05
C PRO A 2 -31.44 -1.11 -43.50
N LYS A 3 -31.00 0.15 -43.69
CA LYS A 3 -29.62 0.46 -44.16
C LYS A 3 -28.52 0.04 -43.17
N ARG A 4 -28.77 0.16 -41.86
CA ARG A 4 -27.81 -0.23 -40.79
C ARG A 4 -27.52 -1.74 -40.81
N LYS A 5 -28.54 -2.58 -40.99
CA LYS A 5 -28.37 -4.04 -41.07
C LYS A 5 -27.58 -4.47 -42.31
N LYS A 6 -27.80 -3.81 -43.45
CA LYS A 6 -27.08 -4.12 -44.70
C LYS A 6 -25.60 -3.75 -44.60
N GLY A 7 -25.29 -2.53 -44.14
CA GLY A 7 -23.90 -2.10 -43.96
C GLY A 7 -23.12 -2.94 -42.95
N LEU A 8 -23.81 -3.45 -41.91
CA LEU A 8 -23.16 -4.31 -40.91
C LEU A 8 -22.85 -5.72 -41.46
N ILE A 9 -23.67 -6.26 -42.36
CA ILE A 9 -23.37 -7.52 -43.06
C ILE A 9 -22.21 -7.33 -44.04
N GLU A 10 -22.23 -6.25 -44.82
CA GLU A 10 -21.15 -5.91 -45.77
C GLU A 10 -19.81 -5.73 -45.04
N PHE A 11 -19.81 -5.01 -43.91
CA PHE A 11 -18.62 -4.84 -43.09
C PHE A 11 -18.10 -6.16 -42.52
N ARG A 12 -18.96 -7.08 -42.07
CA ARG A 12 -18.54 -8.40 -41.59
C ARG A 12 -17.85 -9.22 -42.67
N GLU A 13 -18.36 -9.18 -43.90
CA GLU A 13 -17.76 -9.88 -45.04
C GLU A 13 -16.41 -9.28 -45.43
N GLU A 14 -16.28 -7.95 -45.43
CA GLU A 14 -14.98 -7.30 -45.65
C GLU A 14 -13.98 -7.63 -44.55
N LEU A 15 -14.43 -7.60 -43.29
CA LEU A 15 -13.58 -7.91 -42.14
C LEU A 15 -13.10 -9.37 -42.18
N LYS A 16 -13.97 -10.31 -42.56
CA LYS A 16 -13.61 -11.71 -42.76
C LYS A 16 -12.56 -11.88 -43.86
N LYS A 17 -12.73 -11.20 -45.00
CA LYS A 17 -11.74 -11.20 -46.10
C LYS A 17 -10.41 -10.60 -45.65
N TYR A 18 -10.46 -9.50 -44.90
CA TYR A 18 -9.28 -8.85 -44.37
C TYR A 18 -8.48 -9.77 -43.47
N ILE A 19 -9.13 -10.41 -42.50
CA ILE A 19 -8.50 -11.37 -41.57
C ILE A 19 -7.91 -12.56 -42.35
N ALA A 20 -8.65 -13.10 -43.32
CA ALA A 20 -8.16 -14.21 -44.14
C ALA A 20 -6.92 -13.84 -44.97
N ALA A 21 -6.81 -12.59 -45.43
CA ALA A 21 -5.73 -12.14 -46.30
C ALA A 21 -4.49 -11.63 -45.55
N HIS A 22 -4.63 -11.13 -44.32
CA HIS A 22 -3.55 -10.39 -43.63
C HIS A 22 -3.11 -10.99 -42.29
N ASN A 23 -3.83 -11.98 -41.76
CA ASN A 23 -3.61 -12.43 -40.39
C ASN A 23 -3.00 -13.84 -40.30
N ASP A 24 -2.54 -14.44 -41.41
CA ASP A 24 -1.87 -15.76 -41.47
C ASP A 24 -2.58 -16.86 -40.65
N GLY A 25 -3.92 -16.85 -40.66
CA GLY A 25 -4.73 -17.79 -39.88
C GLY A 25 -4.83 -17.50 -38.37
N LYS A 26 -4.23 -16.42 -37.88
CA LYS A 26 -4.34 -15.96 -36.48
C LYS A 26 -5.60 -15.11 -36.27
N PRO A 27 -6.20 -15.14 -35.07
CA PRO A 27 -7.35 -14.31 -34.77
C PRO A 27 -6.97 -12.82 -34.64
N LEU A 28 -7.89 -11.94 -35.02
CA LEU A 28 -7.89 -10.53 -34.69
C LEU A 28 -8.45 -10.36 -33.27
N VAL A 29 -7.65 -9.81 -32.36
CA VAL A 29 -8.00 -9.64 -30.95
C VAL A 29 -8.32 -8.17 -30.66
N PHE A 30 -9.52 -7.91 -30.15
CA PHE A 30 -9.93 -6.62 -29.60
C PHE A 30 -9.86 -6.67 -28.08
N ILE A 31 -9.01 -5.84 -27.48
CA ILE A 31 -8.93 -5.68 -26.02
C ILE A 31 -9.73 -4.43 -25.65
N ILE A 32 -10.71 -4.58 -24.77
CA ILE A 32 -11.58 -3.52 -24.29
C ILE A 32 -11.42 -3.46 -22.77
N ASP A 33 -10.91 -2.34 -22.27
CA ASP A 33 -10.66 -2.11 -20.85
C ASP A 33 -11.63 -1.08 -20.27
N GLU A 34 -11.86 -1.16 -18.96
CA GLU A 34 -12.65 -0.21 -18.17
C GLU A 34 -14.10 -0.01 -18.62
N LEU A 35 -14.72 -1.01 -19.27
CA LEU A 35 -16.11 -0.91 -19.73
C LEU A 35 -17.09 -0.73 -18.56
N ASP A 36 -16.77 -1.27 -17.39
CA ASP A 36 -17.49 -1.13 -16.14
C ASP A 36 -17.44 0.28 -15.53
N ARG A 37 -16.52 1.15 -16.00
CA ARG A 37 -16.43 2.56 -15.58
C ARG A 37 -17.20 3.52 -16.49
N CYS A 38 -17.70 3.02 -17.61
CA CYS A 38 -18.49 3.83 -18.53
C CYS A 38 -19.86 4.16 -17.95
N ARG A 39 -20.54 5.15 -18.54
CA ARG A 39 -21.95 5.38 -18.24
C ARG A 39 -22.76 4.11 -18.58
N PRO A 40 -23.81 3.79 -17.79
CA PRO A 40 -24.66 2.62 -18.02
C PRO A 40 -25.13 2.42 -19.47
N ASP A 41 -25.58 3.50 -20.11
CA ASP A 41 -26.05 3.48 -21.50
C ASP A 41 -24.96 3.13 -22.49
N TYR A 42 -23.78 3.73 -22.32
CA TYR A 42 -22.64 3.47 -23.20
C TYR A 42 -22.11 2.04 -23.03
N ALA A 43 -21.99 1.54 -21.79
CA ALA A 43 -21.52 0.19 -21.53
C ALA A 43 -22.42 -0.87 -22.19
N VAL A 44 -23.74 -0.71 -22.05
CA VAL A 44 -24.72 -1.61 -22.68
C VAL A 44 -24.70 -1.48 -24.20
N GLU A 45 -24.63 -0.26 -24.75
CA GLU A 45 -24.53 -0.06 -26.20
C GLU A 45 -23.30 -0.76 -26.78
N VAL A 46 -22.13 -0.63 -26.14
CA VAL A 46 -20.90 -1.29 -26.56
C VAL A 46 -21.05 -2.81 -26.53
N LEU A 47 -21.61 -3.40 -25.47
CA LEU A 47 -21.89 -4.85 -25.42
C LEU A 47 -22.80 -5.29 -26.58
N GLU A 48 -23.88 -4.54 -26.84
CA GLU A 48 -24.79 -4.81 -27.96
C GLU A 48 -24.10 -4.71 -29.32
N GLN A 49 -23.22 -3.74 -29.53
CA GLN A 49 -22.42 -3.63 -30.76
C GLN A 49 -21.46 -4.82 -30.89
N ILE A 50 -20.73 -5.17 -29.84
CA ILE A 50 -19.76 -6.29 -29.86
C ILE A 50 -20.47 -7.61 -30.24
N LYS A 51 -21.69 -7.84 -29.75
CA LYS A 51 -22.48 -9.03 -30.10
C LYS A 51 -22.68 -9.20 -31.60
N HIS A 52 -22.80 -8.09 -32.32
CA HIS A 52 -22.92 -8.13 -33.77
C HIS A 52 -21.63 -8.54 -34.49
N PHE A 53 -20.49 -8.61 -33.81
CA PHE A 53 -19.22 -9.03 -34.39
C PHE A 53 -18.83 -10.46 -34.01
N PHE A 54 -19.40 -11.06 -32.96
CA PHE A 54 -19.05 -12.43 -32.52
C PHE A 54 -19.16 -13.51 -33.60
N ASN A 55 -20.13 -13.45 -34.51
CA ASN A 55 -20.26 -14.48 -35.56
C ASN A 55 -19.27 -14.30 -36.73
N VAL A 56 -18.24 -13.44 -36.64
CA VAL A 56 -17.18 -13.39 -37.65
C VAL A 56 -16.03 -14.31 -37.20
N PRO A 57 -15.77 -15.41 -37.92
CA PRO A 57 -14.67 -16.30 -37.58
C PRO A 57 -13.33 -15.57 -37.60
N GLY A 58 -12.47 -15.86 -36.62
CA GLY A 58 -11.17 -15.21 -36.49
C GLY A 58 -11.20 -13.87 -35.76
N ILE A 59 -12.28 -13.52 -35.06
CA ILE A 59 -12.31 -12.37 -34.15
C ILE A 59 -12.48 -12.84 -32.71
N VAL A 60 -11.68 -12.27 -31.81
CA VAL A 60 -11.73 -12.51 -30.36
C VAL A 60 -11.86 -11.18 -29.64
N PHE A 61 -12.76 -11.10 -28.66
CA PHE A 61 -12.90 -9.95 -27.77
C PHE A 61 -12.40 -10.33 -26.39
N VAL A 62 -11.54 -9.51 -25.80
CA VAL A 62 -11.04 -9.63 -24.44
C VAL A 62 -11.55 -8.43 -23.66
N LEU A 63 -12.39 -8.68 -22.66
CA LEU A 63 -12.95 -7.64 -21.80
C LEU A 63 -12.21 -7.64 -20.45
N SER A 64 -11.56 -6.52 -20.12
CA SER A 64 -11.00 -6.26 -18.80
C SER A 64 -12.00 -5.42 -18.01
N ILE A 65 -12.71 -6.04 -17.07
CA ILE A 65 -13.86 -5.44 -16.37
C ILE A 65 -13.96 -5.89 -14.91
N ASP A 66 -14.48 -5.03 -14.04
CA ASP A 66 -15.15 -5.48 -12.81
C ASP A 66 -16.57 -5.95 -13.16
N LYS A 67 -16.79 -7.27 -13.11
CA LYS A 67 -18.08 -7.89 -13.43
C LYS A 67 -19.23 -7.38 -12.57
N VAL A 68 -18.98 -7.12 -11.28
CA VAL A 68 -20.02 -6.66 -10.35
C VAL A 68 -20.44 -5.24 -10.72
N GLN A 69 -19.47 -4.37 -11.02
CA GLN A 69 -19.76 -3.00 -11.44
C GLN A 69 -20.43 -2.95 -12.82
N LEU A 70 -19.99 -3.76 -13.77
CA LEU A 70 -20.68 -3.86 -15.06
C LEU A 70 -22.12 -4.36 -14.89
N GLY A 71 -22.34 -5.32 -13.98
CA GLY A 71 -23.68 -5.79 -13.64
C GLY A 71 -24.57 -4.70 -13.02
N ASN A 72 -23.99 -3.81 -12.19
CA ASN A 72 -24.68 -2.62 -11.68
C ASN A 72 -25.02 -1.64 -12.80
N ALA A 73 -24.10 -1.41 -13.75
CA ALA A 73 -24.35 -0.56 -14.90
C ALA A 73 -25.52 -1.09 -15.75
N VAL A 74 -25.58 -2.40 -16.01
CA VAL A 74 -26.71 -3.05 -16.71
C VAL A 74 -28.03 -2.82 -15.97
N ARG A 75 -28.07 -3.04 -14.64
CA ARG A 75 -29.28 -2.77 -13.83
C ARG A 75 -29.71 -1.31 -13.88
N GLY A 76 -28.74 -0.39 -13.81
CA GLY A 76 -28.98 1.05 -13.90
C GLY A 76 -29.55 1.47 -15.24
N PHE A 77 -29.05 0.91 -16.36
CA PHE A 77 -29.54 1.20 -17.70
C PHE A 77 -31.02 0.83 -17.88
N TYR A 78 -31.42 -0.35 -17.39
CA TYR A 78 -32.80 -0.82 -17.52
C TYR A 78 -33.72 -0.38 -16.37
N GLY A 79 -33.19 0.29 -15.34
CA GLY A 79 -33.97 0.85 -14.22
C GLY A 79 -34.65 -0.20 -13.32
N SER A 80 -34.11 -1.43 -13.24
CA SER A 80 -34.73 -2.51 -12.45
C SER A 80 -33.67 -3.37 -11.78
N GLU A 81 -33.73 -3.44 -10.45
CA GLU A 81 -32.87 -4.32 -9.65
C GLU A 81 -33.18 -5.81 -9.86
N ARG A 82 -34.37 -6.14 -10.39
CA ARG A 82 -34.80 -7.51 -10.67
C ARG A 82 -34.17 -8.10 -11.93
N ILE A 83 -33.34 -7.34 -12.63
CA ILE A 83 -32.64 -7.84 -13.81
C ILE A 83 -31.47 -8.70 -13.36
N GLU A 84 -31.50 -9.95 -13.81
CA GLU A 84 -30.41 -10.91 -13.69
C GLU A 84 -29.25 -10.49 -14.60
N SER A 85 -28.45 -9.53 -14.13
CA SER A 85 -27.33 -8.97 -14.90
C SER A 85 -26.28 -10.02 -15.25
N ASN A 86 -26.08 -11.03 -14.40
CA ASN A 86 -25.20 -12.16 -14.71
C ASN A 86 -25.69 -12.97 -15.93
N GLU A 87 -26.98 -13.26 -16.02
CA GLU A 87 -27.58 -13.94 -17.17
C GLU A 87 -27.57 -13.06 -18.42
N TYR A 88 -27.65 -11.74 -18.25
CA TYR A 88 -27.46 -10.81 -19.36
C TYR A 88 -26.01 -10.87 -19.89
N LEU A 89 -25.00 -10.78 -19.02
CA LEU A 89 -23.58 -10.79 -19.39
C LEU A 89 -23.14 -12.12 -20.02
N ARG A 90 -23.72 -13.25 -19.59
CA ARG A 90 -23.51 -14.57 -20.21
C ARG A 90 -23.84 -14.64 -21.71
N ARG A 91 -24.61 -13.67 -22.24
CA ARG A 91 -24.89 -13.57 -23.68
C ARG A 91 -23.72 -12.98 -24.47
N PHE A 92 -22.71 -12.42 -23.79
CA PHE A 92 -21.60 -11.71 -24.38
C PHE A 92 -20.23 -12.26 -23.98
N ILE A 93 -20.16 -13.03 -22.89
CA ILE A 93 -18.91 -13.57 -22.35
C ILE A 93 -18.97 -15.09 -22.41
N ASP A 94 -18.23 -15.66 -23.36
CA ASP A 94 -18.13 -17.12 -23.52
C ASP A 94 -17.22 -17.75 -22.45
N LEU A 95 -16.13 -17.05 -22.11
CA LEU A 95 -15.12 -17.50 -21.16
C LEU A 95 -14.82 -16.40 -20.14
N GLU A 96 -14.86 -16.77 -18.86
CA GLU A 96 -14.52 -15.89 -17.75
C GLU A 96 -13.19 -16.33 -17.13
N PHE A 97 -12.26 -15.39 -17.01
CA PHE A 97 -10.98 -15.60 -16.34
C PHE A 97 -10.82 -14.55 -15.24
N SER A 98 -10.52 -14.99 -14.03
CA SER A 98 -10.18 -14.11 -12.91
C SER A 98 -8.69 -14.17 -12.65
N LEU A 99 -8.04 -13.01 -12.54
CA LEU A 99 -6.65 -12.95 -12.12
C LEU A 99 -6.54 -13.33 -10.63
N PRO A 100 -5.65 -14.27 -10.26
CA PRO A 100 -5.44 -14.60 -8.86
C PRO A 100 -4.83 -13.40 -8.13
N ALA A 101 -5.12 -13.29 -6.83
CA ALA A 101 -4.39 -12.36 -5.99
C ALA A 101 -2.90 -12.78 -5.94
N PRO A 102 -1.96 -11.83 -5.96
CA PRO A 102 -0.54 -12.16 -5.81
C PRO A 102 -0.28 -12.78 -4.45
N GLU A 103 0.73 -13.65 -4.37
CA GLU A 103 1.21 -14.16 -3.09
C GLU A 103 1.68 -13.02 -2.17
N SER A 104 1.61 -13.26 -0.85
CA SER A 104 1.96 -12.25 0.14
C SER A 104 3.39 -11.74 -0.06
N GLY A 105 3.53 -10.42 -0.06
CA GLY A 105 4.81 -9.73 -0.23
C GLY A 105 5.38 -9.68 -1.65
N VAL A 106 4.88 -10.47 -2.62
CA VAL A 106 5.34 -10.39 -4.02
C VAL A 106 5.07 -9.01 -4.60
N PHE A 107 3.85 -8.50 -4.40
CA PHE A 107 3.51 -7.17 -4.91
C PHE A 107 4.29 -6.05 -4.21
N ALA A 108 4.53 -6.15 -2.89
CA ALA A 108 5.34 -5.17 -2.17
C ALA A 108 6.80 -5.15 -2.65
N ARG A 109 7.39 -6.32 -2.96
CA ARG A 109 8.72 -6.41 -3.59
C ARG A 109 8.73 -5.81 -4.99
N TYR A 110 7.73 -6.13 -5.80
CA TYR A 110 7.55 -5.49 -7.11
C TYR A 110 7.47 -3.97 -6.99
N LEU A 111 6.68 -3.43 -6.06
CA LEU A 111 6.58 -1.98 -5.85
C LEU A 111 7.91 -1.37 -5.37
N PHE A 112 8.67 -2.09 -4.55
CA PHE A 112 10.00 -1.65 -4.10
C PHE A 112 10.94 -1.44 -5.29
N GLU A 113 10.95 -2.39 -6.24
CA GLU A 113 11.72 -2.30 -7.48
C GLU A 113 11.14 -1.26 -8.44
N TYR A 114 9.82 -1.25 -8.64
CA TYR A 114 9.12 -0.34 -9.55
C TYR A 114 9.32 1.14 -9.20
N PHE A 115 9.29 1.48 -7.90
CA PHE A 115 9.55 2.84 -7.43
C PHE A 115 11.04 3.14 -7.25
N ASP A 116 11.93 2.18 -7.57
CA ASP A 116 13.38 2.34 -7.53
C ASP A 116 13.88 2.87 -6.17
N PHE A 117 13.49 2.19 -5.10
CA PHE A 117 13.90 2.53 -3.73
C PHE A 117 15.42 2.35 -3.53
N ASP A 118 16.04 1.45 -4.30
CA ASP A 118 17.47 1.17 -4.23
C ASP A 118 18.34 2.38 -4.60
N THR A 119 17.86 3.27 -5.48
CA THR A 119 18.56 4.54 -5.75
C THR A 119 18.80 5.37 -4.50
N TYR A 120 17.93 5.30 -3.48
CA TYR A 120 18.18 5.93 -2.18
C TYR A 120 18.93 5.00 -1.22
N PHE A 121 18.46 3.77 -1.04
CA PHE A 121 18.99 2.89 0.00
C PHE A 121 20.39 2.37 -0.28
N LYS A 122 20.70 2.07 -1.55
CA LYS A 122 21.99 1.52 -2.00
C LYS A 122 22.90 2.58 -2.61
N ALA A 123 22.57 3.86 -2.45
CA ALA A 123 23.46 4.92 -2.87
C ALA A 123 24.85 4.77 -2.23
N PRO A 124 25.96 4.93 -2.97
CA PRO A 124 27.31 4.68 -2.44
C PRO A 124 27.62 5.46 -1.16
N GLU A 125 27.19 6.72 -1.10
CA GLU A 125 27.39 7.61 0.03
C GLU A 125 26.61 7.15 1.26
N ARG A 126 25.40 6.60 1.09
CA ARG A 126 24.61 6.02 2.18
C ARG A 126 25.21 4.70 2.65
N SER A 127 25.61 3.85 1.71
CA SER A 127 26.18 2.53 1.96
C SER A 127 27.51 2.59 2.72
N ALA A 128 28.20 3.74 2.70
CA ALA A 128 29.39 3.99 3.51
C ALA A 128 29.12 3.99 5.03
N TYR A 129 27.87 4.24 5.45
CA TYR A 129 27.47 4.25 6.86
C TYR A 129 26.95 2.87 7.26
N ARG A 130 27.73 2.13 8.06
CA ARG A 130 27.42 0.76 8.49
C ARG A 130 26.03 0.61 9.11
N GLU A 131 25.62 1.59 9.91
CA GLU A 131 24.30 1.64 10.57
C GLU A 131 23.11 1.84 9.63
N LEU A 132 23.34 2.25 8.37
CA LEU A 132 22.29 2.48 7.38
C LEU A 132 22.21 1.35 6.34
N GLN A 133 23.13 0.39 6.37
CA GLN A 133 23.21 -0.69 5.37
C GLN A 133 22.01 -1.64 5.42
N GLU A 134 21.42 -1.82 6.61
CA GLU A 134 20.25 -2.69 6.80
C GLU A 134 18.91 -2.00 6.47
N ASP A 135 18.93 -0.69 6.17
CA ASP A 135 17.69 0.08 6.03
C ASP A 135 16.79 -0.42 4.89
N SER A 136 17.40 -0.84 3.79
CA SER A 136 16.69 -1.38 2.62
C SER A 136 15.87 -2.62 2.99
N GLU A 137 16.52 -3.57 3.67
CA GLU A 137 15.91 -4.85 4.04
C GLU A 137 14.86 -4.61 5.13
N ALA A 138 15.16 -3.80 6.14
CA ALA A 138 14.24 -3.42 7.19
C ALA A 138 12.97 -2.74 6.64
N PHE A 139 13.11 -1.87 5.63
CA PHE A 139 11.98 -1.22 4.96
C PHE A 139 11.06 -2.24 4.31
N VAL A 140 11.59 -3.08 3.41
CA VAL A 140 10.78 -3.99 2.61
C VAL A 140 10.18 -5.11 3.46
N HIS A 141 10.93 -5.66 4.42
CA HIS A 141 10.43 -6.70 5.32
C HIS A 141 9.30 -6.18 6.21
N PHE A 142 9.46 -4.99 6.80
CA PHE A 142 8.40 -4.44 7.64
C PHE A 142 7.18 -4.01 6.81
N ALA A 143 7.37 -3.46 5.60
CA ALA A 143 6.27 -3.15 4.69
C ALA A 143 5.42 -4.39 4.33
N ILE A 144 6.07 -5.52 4.00
CA ILE A 144 5.39 -6.79 3.70
C ILE A 144 4.53 -7.22 4.89
N ARG A 145 5.11 -7.25 6.10
CA ARG A 145 4.39 -7.63 7.33
C ARG A 145 3.23 -6.69 7.62
N LEU A 146 3.47 -5.38 7.56
CA LEU A 146 2.45 -4.36 7.79
C LEU A 146 1.28 -4.51 6.83
N PHE A 147 1.53 -4.68 5.53
CA PHE A 147 0.47 -4.84 4.52
C PHE A 147 -0.29 -6.15 4.68
N SER A 148 0.40 -7.24 5.05
CA SER A 148 -0.24 -8.53 5.32
C SER A 148 -1.19 -8.47 6.51
N VAL A 149 -0.75 -7.85 7.62
CA VAL A 149 -1.55 -7.76 8.85
C VAL A 149 -2.75 -6.81 8.69
N THR A 150 -2.55 -5.70 8.00
CA THR A 150 -3.59 -4.67 7.82
C THR A 150 -4.56 -4.98 6.69
N GLY A 151 -4.24 -5.94 5.81
CA GLY A 151 -5.10 -6.35 4.70
C GLY A 151 -5.25 -5.28 3.62
N LEU A 152 -4.22 -4.47 3.38
CA LEU A 152 -4.28 -3.42 2.35
C LEU A 152 -4.48 -4.00 0.95
N THR A 153 -5.39 -3.40 0.18
CA THR A 153 -5.53 -3.67 -1.26
C THR A 153 -4.26 -3.26 -2.02
N LEU A 154 -4.01 -3.87 -3.18
CA LEU A 154 -2.84 -3.56 -4.01
C LEU A 154 -2.72 -2.05 -4.31
N ARG A 155 -3.84 -1.40 -4.63
CA ARG A 155 -3.89 0.06 -4.86
C ARG A 155 -3.50 0.87 -3.63
N GLN A 156 -3.87 0.42 -2.44
CA GLN A 156 -3.48 1.08 -1.19
C GLN A 156 -1.99 0.88 -0.89
N GLN A 157 -1.45 -0.31 -1.15
CA GLN A 157 -0.01 -0.58 -1.01
C GLN A 157 0.80 0.32 -1.96
N GLU A 158 0.37 0.44 -3.22
CA GLU A 158 0.98 1.35 -4.21
C GLU A 158 0.95 2.81 -3.74
N LYS A 159 -0.18 3.27 -3.19
CA LYS A 159 -0.29 4.63 -2.64
C LYS A 159 0.71 4.88 -1.50
N VAL A 160 0.87 3.92 -0.59
CA VAL A 160 1.83 4.01 0.52
C VAL A 160 3.27 4.07 -0.01
N PHE A 161 3.63 3.22 -0.97
CA PHE A 161 4.98 3.19 -1.55
C PHE A 161 5.28 4.43 -2.38
N SER A 162 4.33 4.92 -3.17
CA SER A 162 4.44 6.17 -3.92
C SER A 162 4.69 7.36 -2.99
N SER A 163 3.93 7.43 -1.88
CA SER A 163 4.12 8.45 -0.85
C SER A 163 5.51 8.33 -0.20
N ALA A 164 5.91 7.13 0.18
CA ALA A 164 7.23 6.88 0.76
C ALA A 164 8.36 7.30 -0.18
N ARG A 165 8.30 6.91 -1.46
CA ARG A 165 9.31 7.27 -2.45
C ARG A 165 9.39 8.78 -2.67
N THR A 166 8.25 9.46 -2.71
CA THR A 166 8.17 10.92 -2.83
C THR A 166 8.82 11.60 -1.62
N ILE A 167 8.51 11.14 -0.41
CA ILE A 167 9.05 11.72 0.83
C ILE A 167 10.55 11.43 0.96
N LEU A 168 11.06 10.29 0.47
CA LEU A 168 12.49 9.97 0.47
C LEU A 168 13.34 11.02 -0.25
N ASN A 169 12.81 11.70 -1.28
CA ASN A 169 13.52 12.79 -1.97
C ASN A 169 13.75 14.03 -1.08
N THR A 170 13.18 14.09 0.13
CA THR A 170 13.43 15.15 1.11
C THR A 170 14.54 14.78 2.12
N PHE A 171 15.02 13.54 2.11
CA PHE A 171 16.09 13.10 3.02
C PHE A 171 17.47 13.39 2.45
N ALA A 172 18.40 13.77 3.33
CA ALA A 172 19.82 13.71 2.98
C ALA A 172 20.28 12.24 2.98
N ILE A 173 21.28 11.92 2.17
CA ILE A 173 21.76 10.55 1.96
C ILE A 173 22.24 9.86 3.24
N ASN A 174 22.69 10.62 4.23
CA ASN A 174 23.20 10.18 5.52
C ASN A 174 22.17 10.32 6.67
N ASN A 175 20.94 10.75 6.40
CA ASN A 175 19.92 10.86 7.45
C ASN A 175 19.41 9.48 7.87
N TYR A 176 19.21 9.32 9.18
CA TYR A 176 18.49 8.18 9.75
C TYR A 176 17.03 8.20 9.28
N LEU A 177 16.59 7.09 8.66
CA LEU A 177 15.23 6.95 8.16
C LEU A 177 14.30 6.30 9.20
N PHE A 178 14.83 5.37 10.01
CA PHE A 178 14.02 4.45 10.82
C PHE A 178 12.96 3.74 9.97
N PRO A 179 13.37 2.83 9.06
CA PRO A 179 12.53 2.35 7.95
C PRO A 179 11.15 1.85 8.36
N SER A 180 11.07 1.10 9.46
CA SER A 180 9.81 0.58 9.99
C SER A 180 8.89 1.69 10.51
N ILE A 181 9.43 2.67 11.24
CA ILE A 181 8.64 3.83 11.69
C ILE A 181 8.22 4.71 10.53
N PHE A 182 9.11 4.91 9.56
CA PHE A 182 8.84 5.74 8.40
C PHE A 182 7.62 5.23 7.61
N ILE A 183 7.62 3.95 7.23
CA ILE A 183 6.49 3.35 6.50
C ILE A 183 5.24 3.22 7.39
N LEU A 184 5.40 2.95 8.69
CA LEU A 184 4.31 2.91 9.65
C LEU A 184 3.60 4.27 9.77
N LEU A 185 4.34 5.38 9.87
CA LEU A 185 3.77 6.72 9.98
C LEU A 185 3.06 7.16 8.70
N ILE A 186 3.55 6.77 7.52
CA ILE A 186 2.85 7.01 6.25
C ILE A 186 1.53 6.24 6.23
N TYR A 187 1.55 4.96 6.62
CA TYR A 187 0.33 4.17 6.77
C TYR A 187 -0.66 4.83 7.76
N ILE A 188 -0.19 5.21 8.95
CA ILE A 188 -1.04 5.84 9.97
C ILE A 188 -1.63 7.15 9.44
N LYS A 189 -0.86 7.99 8.74
CA LYS A 189 -1.37 9.22 8.12
C LYS A 189 -2.49 8.96 7.13
N ASP A 190 -2.35 7.93 6.29
CA ASP A 190 -3.30 7.65 5.21
C ASP A 190 -4.56 6.90 5.66
N PHE A 191 -4.44 6.02 6.67
CA PHE A 191 -5.52 5.10 7.04
C PHE A 191 -5.99 5.25 8.50
N ARG A 192 -5.26 5.96 9.35
CA ARG A 192 -5.56 6.18 10.78
C ARG A 192 -5.28 7.63 11.18
N LEU A 193 -5.92 8.56 10.47
CA LEU A 193 -5.64 9.99 10.58
C LEU A 193 -5.80 10.54 12.01
N ASP A 194 -6.76 10.05 12.79
CA ASP A 194 -6.92 10.48 14.18
C ASP A 194 -5.74 10.05 15.05
N PHE A 195 -5.23 8.83 14.85
CA PHE A 195 -3.99 8.38 15.49
C PHE A 195 -2.78 9.23 15.05
N TYR A 196 -2.69 9.58 13.76
CA TYR A 196 -1.63 10.47 13.28
C TYR A 196 -1.68 11.85 13.97
N ARG A 197 -2.87 12.44 14.09
CA ARG A 197 -3.08 13.74 14.76
C ARG A 197 -2.76 13.65 16.25
N MET A 198 -3.10 12.54 16.90
CA MET A 198 -2.75 12.26 18.29
C MET A 198 -1.22 12.29 18.50
N LEU A 199 -0.46 11.63 17.62
CA LEU A 199 1.01 11.68 17.66
C LEU A 199 1.57 13.10 17.46
N MET A 200 0.92 13.92 16.62
CA MET A 200 1.33 15.32 16.39
C MET A 200 1.03 16.26 17.57
N ALA A 201 -0.03 15.99 18.35
CA ALA A 201 -0.45 16.82 19.47
C ALA A 201 0.60 16.86 20.60
N LYS A 202 1.33 15.74 20.81
CA LYS A 202 2.43 15.60 21.77
C LYS A 202 1.99 15.90 23.21
N ASP A 203 0.86 15.36 23.59
CA ASP A 203 0.25 15.39 24.93
C ASP A 203 -0.41 14.06 25.30
N THR A 204 -0.30 13.08 24.40
CA THR A 204 -0.93 11.78 24.53
C THR A 204 -0.12 10.87 25.45
N PRO A 205 -0.77 10.16 26.40
CA PRO A 205 -0.11 9.16 27.20
C PRO A 205 0.41 7.97 26.36
N TYR A 206 1.56 7.40 26.75
CA TYR A 206 2.14 6.25 26.06
C TYR A 206 1.18 5.05 25.91
N GLN A 207 0.36 4.75 26.93
CA GLN A 207 -0.60 3.64 26.83
C GLN A 207 -1.60 3.85 25.70
N ASN A 208 -2.12 5.06 25.51
CA ASN A 208 -3.04 5.36 24.41
C ASN A 208 -2.38 5.18 23.03
N ILE A 209 -1.08 5.48 22.90
CA ILE A 209 -0.32 5.22 21.67
C ILE A 209 -0.22 3.71 21.41
N ILE A 210 0.06 2.93 22.45
CA ILE A 210 0.14 1.46 22.37
C ILE A 210 -1.23 0.86 22.02
N ASP A 211 -2.30 1.38 22.60
CA ASP A 211 -3.67 0.93 22.33
C ASP A 211 -4.06 1.20 20.87
N GLU A 212 -3.66 2.34 20.30
CA GLU A 212 -3.85 2.62 18.87
C GLU A 212 -2.98 1.70 17.98
N LEU A 213 -1.74 1.42 18.37
CA LEU A 213 -0.87 0.45 17.69
C LEU A 213 -1.46 -0.97 17.71
N ALA A 214 -2.12 -1.37 18.80
CA ALA A 214 -2.77 -2.68 18.92
C ALA A 214 -3.91 -2.87 17.90
N GLN A 215 -4.44 -1.78 17.34
CA GLN A 215 -5.43 -1.82 16.25
C GLN A 215 -4.79 -1.88 14.86
N VAL A 216 -3.46 -1.79 14.76
CA VAL A 216 -2.69 -1.86 13.50
C VAL A 216 -1.85 -3.15 13.46
N PHE A 217 -1.29 -3.54 14.59
CA PHE A 217 -0.41 -4.69 14.74
C PHE A 217 -1.21 -6.00 14.86
N PRO A 218 -0.57 -7.17 14.64
CA PRO A 218 -1.28 -8.44 14.68
C PRO A 218 -1.79 -8.72 16.09
N LYS A 219 -3.01 -9.27 16.20
CA LYS A 219 -3.58 -9.66 17.50
C LYS A 219 -2.91 -10.90 18.09
N ASN A 220 -2.52 -11.83 17.22
CA ASN A 220 -1.83 -13.06 17.57
C ASN A 220 -0.45 -12.99 16.92
N ILE A 221 0.55 -12.67 17.72
CA ILE A 221 1.92 -12.50 17.27
C ILE A 221 2.62 -13.82 17.47
N ASP A 222 3.08 -14.42 16.38
CA ASP A 222 3.96 -15.58 16.48
C ASP A 222 5.37 -15.14 16.88
N HIS A 223 6.21 -16.12 17.24
CA HIS A 223 7.56 -15.82 17.71
C HIS A 223 8.44 -15.18 16.62
N ASP A 224 8.15 -15.47 15.35
CA ASP A 224 8.95 -15.00 14.20
C ASP A 224 8.65 -13.53 13.87
N ASP A 225 7.46 -13.04 14.18
CA ASP A 225 7.02 -11.66 13.96
C ASP A 225 7.14 -10.76 15.19
N GLU A 226 7.36 -11.33 16.39
CA GLU A 226 7.42 -10.56 17.63
C GLU A 226 8.39 -9.37 17.54
N MET A 227 9.66 -9.63 17.19
CA MET A 227 10.66 -8.57 17.08
C MET A 227 10.36 -7.59 15.94
N ALA A 228 9.69 -8.06 14.88
CA ALA A 228 9.35 -7.22 13.74
C ALA A 228 8.33 -6.12 14.10
N PHE A 229 7.49 -6.35 15.13
CA PHE A 229 6.53 -5.35 15.63
C PHE A 229 6.95 -4.70 16.95
N LEU A 230 7.68 -5.42 17.81
CA LEU A 230 8.16 -4.90 19.09
C LEU A 230 9.19 -3.79 18.89
N VAL A 231 10.13 -3.96 17.95
CA VAL A 231 11.14 -2.94 17.66
C VAL A 231 10.50 -1.63 17.19
N PRO A 232 9.55 -1.61 16.24
CA PRO A 232 8.77 -0.42 15.90
C PRO A 232 7.96 0.16 17.05
N GLU A 233 7.30 -0.66 17.89
CA GLU A 233 6.55 -0.17 19.05
C GLU A 233 7.45 0.63 19.99
N VAL A 234 8.56 0.03 20.43
CA VAL A 234 9.52 0.64 21.36
C VAL A 234 10.16 1.87 20.71
N THR A 235 10.54 1.77 19.43
CA THR A 235 11.19 2.87 18.71
C THR A 235 10.26 4.07 18.57
N LEU A 236 8.98 3.86 18.24
CA LEU A 236 7.99 4.94 18.13
C LEU A 236 7.85 5.68 19.47
N LEU A 237 7.72 4.94 20.57
CA LEU A 237 7.58 5.52 21.92
C LEU A 237 8.82 6.29 22.34
N LEU A 238 10.03 5.80 22.03
CA LEU A 238 11.28 6.53 22.26
C LEU A 238 11.35 7.83 21.45
N MET A 239 11.03 7.77 20.15
CA MET A 239 11.02 8.96 19.27
C MET A 239 9.98 9.99 19.74
N TYR A 240 8.82 9.52 20.21
CA TYR A 240 7.79 10.38 20.77
C TYR A 240 8.22 10.98 22.13
N GLN A 241 8.84 10.21 23.01
CA GLN A 241 9.44 10.69 24.26
C GLN A 241 10.44 11.83 24.01
N ASN A 242 11.30 11.70 23.01
CA ASN A 242 12.24 12.76 22.64
C ASN A 242 11.55 14.05 22.17
N SER A 243 10.38 13.94 21.53
CA SER A 243 9.58 15.10 21.15
C SER A 243 8.96 15.80 22.37
N LEU A 244 8.48 15.01 23.35
CA LEU A 244 7.97 15.54 24.62
C LEU A 244 9.07 16.28 25.41
N LEU A 245 10.25 15.68 25.52
CA LEU A 245 11.39 16.28 26.22
C LEU A 245 11.80 17.63 25.60
N ARG A 246 11.81 17.74 24.27
CA ARG A 246 12.07 19.03 23.58
C ARG A 246 11.02 20.11 23.89
N LYS A 247 9.80 19.72 24.24
CA LYS A 247 8.72 20.62 24.69
C LYS A 247 8.70 20.86 26.21
N GLY A 248 9.67 20.33 26.96
CA GLY A 248 9.69 20.42 28.41
C GLY A 248 8.63 19.57 29.12
N LYS A 249 8.02 18.59 28.42
CA LYS A 249 7.07 17.65 29.02
C LYS A 249 7.81 16.39 29.48
N LEU A 250 7.53 15.94 30.69
CA LEU A 250 8.10 14.71 31.23
C LEU A 250 7.02 13.63 31.34
N GLN A 251 7.23 12.53 30.63
CA GLN A 251 6.48 11.30 30.84
C GLN A 251 7.47 10.14 30.88
N GLN A 252 7.37 9.31 31.92
CA GLN A 252 8.26 8.17 32.13
C GLN A 252 7.69 6.93 31.45
N LEU A 253 8.54 6.21 30.69
CA LEU A 253 8.21 4.86 30.18
C LEU A 253 8.50 3.78 31.22
N THR A 254 9.48 4.03 32.09
CA THR A 254 10.01 3.09 33.06
C THR A 254 10.23 3.76 34.40
N GLU A 255 10.07 3.02 35.49
CA GLU A 255 10.45 3.43 36.84
C GLU A 255 11.48 2.46 37.44
N LYS A 256 12.14 2.83 38.54
CA LYS A 256 13.04 1.94 39.28
C LYS A 256 12.27 1.26 40.41
N ASN A 257 12.31 -0.07 40.45
CA ASN A 257 11.78 -0.82 41.59
C ASN A 257 12.72 -0.76 42.81
N GLU A 258 12.31 -1.38 43.92
CA GLU A 258 13.08 -1.46 45.17
C GLU A 258 14.48 -2.10 45.00
N GLN A 259 14.67 -2.89 43.93
CA GLN A 259 15.95 -3.53 43.58
C GLN A 259 16.76 -2.73 42.53
N ASN A 260 16.37 -1.49 42.25
CA ASN A 260 16.97 -0.59 41.26
C ASN A 260 16.94 -1.13 39.80
N LYS A 261 16.00 -2.04 39.51
CA LYS A 261 15.72 -2.53 38.14
C LYS A 261 14.62 -1.71 37.50
N ASP A 262 14.72 -1.51 36.19
CA ASP A 262 13.67 -0.83 35.41
C ASP A 262 12.42 -1.70 35.36
N THR A 263 11.27 -1.13 35.69
CA THR A 263 9.93 -1.70 35.51
C THR A 263 9.14 -0.86 34.51
N LEU A 264 8.40 -1.53 33.63
CA LEU A 264 7.64 -0.87 32.56
C LEU A 264 6.35 -0.27 33.12
N LEU A 265 6.08 1.00 32.82
CA LEU A 265 4.87 1.72 33.25
C LEU A 265 3.69 1.58 32.27
N VAL A 266 3.88 0.81 31.20
CA VAL A 266 2.92 0.59 30.12
C VAL A 266 2.79 -0.90 29.85
N LYS A 267 1.66 -1.29 29.25
CA LYS A 267 1.46 -2.65 28.76
C LYS A 267 1.62 -2.65 27.25
N SER A 268 2.72 -3.25 26.78
CA SER A 268 2.99 -3.43 25.35
C SER A 268 1.88 -4.22 24.66
N CYS A 269 1.60 -3.88 23.41
CA CYS A 269 0.67 -4.65 22.58
C CYS A 269 1.34 -5.81 21.84
N VAL A 270 2.66 -5.91 21.90
CA VAL A 270 3.46 -6.95 21.25
C VAL A 270 4.10 -7.93 22.23
N ASP A 271 4.71 -7.43 23.30
CA ASP A 271 5.46 -8.24 24.27
C ASP A 271 4.51 -9.19 25.04
N PRO A 272 4.67 -10.52 24.92
CA PRO A 272 3.79 -11.48 25.58
C PRO A 272 4.14 -11.70 27.06
N THR A 273 5.28 -11.19 27.52
CA THR A 273 5.81 -11.47 28.86
C THR A 273 5.12 -10.67 29.94
N LEU A 274 4.95 -11.29 31.11
CA LEU A 274 4.38 -10.63 32.27
C LEU A 274 5.37 -9.58 32.80
N GLY A 275 5.05 -8.30 32.62
CA GLY A 275 5.90 -7.17 33.04
C GLY A 275 6.81 -6.59 31.96
N GLY A 276 6.70 -7.03 30.70
CA GLY A 276 7.32 -6.35 29.55
C GLY A 276 8.83 -6.54 29.43
N SER A 277 9.33 -7.73 29.73
CA SER A 277 10.78 -8.02 29.77
C SER A 277 11.45 -7.93 28.38
N HIS A 278 10.76 -8.34 27.32
CA HIS A 278 11.29 -8.24 25.96
C HIS A 278 11.33 -6.77 25.51
N PHE A 279 10.27 -6.02 25.81
CA PHE A 279 10.19 -4.57 25.59
C PHE A 279 11.34 -3.86 26.28
N LEU A 280 11.59 -4.16 27.56
CA LEU A 280 12.70 -3.57 28.32
C LEU A 280 14.06 -3.92 27.70
N GLY A 281 14.25 -5.17 27.23
CA GLY A 281 15.47 -5.58 26.54
C GLY A 281 15.71 -4.82 25.23
N VAL A 282 14.67 -4.63 24.42
CA VAL A 282 14.73 -3.79 23.20
C VAL A 282 15.01 -2.34 23.58
N LEU A 283 14.29 -1.79 24.54
CA LEU A 283 14.45 -0.42 25.02
C LEU A 283 15.89 -0.14 25.48
N GLU A 284 16.47 -1.05 26.24
CA GLU A 284 17.85 -0.93 26.73
C GLU A 284 18.85 -1.01 25.57
N THR A 285 18.66 -1.96 24.64
CA THR A 285 19.50 -2.11 23.45
C THR A 285 19.49 -0.83 22.61
N LEU A 286 18.31 -0.24 22.39
CA LEU A 286 18.16 1.00 21.65
C LEU A 286 18.83 2.17 22.39
N ARG A 287 18.60 2.33 23.69
CA ARG A 287 19.27 3.36 24.51
C ARG A 287 20.80 3.28 24.44
N ARG A 288 21.37 2.07 24.48
CA ARG A 288 22.83 1.86 24.37
C ARG A 288 23.39 2.25 23.00
N LYS A 289 22.64 2.08 21.92
CA LYS A 289 23.08 2.43 20.55
C LYS A 289 23.20 3.95 20.31
N GLY A 290 22.74 4.81 21.21
CA GLY A 290 22.96 6.27 21.16
C GLY A 290 22.20 7.04 20.07
N SER A 291 21.67 6.37 19.04
CA SER A 291 20.95 6.99 17.91
C SER A 291 19.56 7.57 18.26
N PHE A 292 19.07 7.40 19.48
CA PHE A 292 17.71 7.80 19.87
C PHE A 292 17.64 9.15 20.58
N SER A 293 18.40 10.15 20.11
CA SER A 293 18.10 11.56 20.37
C SER A 293 17.13 12.16 19.34
N VAL A 294 16.86 11.40 18.26
CA VAL A 294 15.96 11.79 17.18
C VAL A 294 14.52 11.76 17.70
N SER A 295 13.81 12.88 17.53
CA SER A 295 12.38 12.96 17.84
C SER A 295 11.55 12.50 16.65
N ILE A 296 10.31 12.09 16.92
CA ILE A 296 9.32 11.73 15.88
C ILE A 296 9.09 12.85 14.86
N ASP A 297 9.36 14.11 15.25
CA ASP A 297 9.26 15.29 14.38
C ASP A 297 10.16 15.23 13.17
N HIS A 298 11.31 14.56 13.28
CA HIS A 298 12.22 14.33 12.16
C HIS A 298 11.51 13.66 10.98
N LEU A 299 10.62 12.71 11.25
CA LEU A 299 9.85 12.02 10.22
C LEU A 299 8.55 12.77 9.90
N ILE A 300 7.82 13.25 10.91
CA ILE A 300 6.54 13.97 10.71
C ILE A 300 6.74 15.20 9.82
N ASN A 301 7.82 15.96 10.00
CA ASN A 301 8.08 17.15 9.19
C ASN A 301 8.24 16.80 7.71
N LYS A 302 8.98 15.73 7.41
CA LYS A 302 9.19 15.23 6.05
C LYS A 302 7.92 14.62 5.46
N ILE A 303 7.19 13.82 6.23
CA ILE A 303 5.94 13.19 5.81
C ILE A 303 4.86 14.25 5.51
N ASN A 304 4.86 15.36 6.24
CA ASN A 304 3.97 16.50 5.97
C ASN A 304 4.51 17.42 4.87
N LEU A 305 5.63 17.08 4.23
CA LEU A 305 6.31 17.88 3.21
C LEU A 305 6.56 19.33 3.65
N MET A 306 6.88 19.50 4.94
CA MET A 306 7.23 20.80 5.51
C MET A 306 8.69 21.20 5.22
N GLU A 307 9.45 20.31 4.58
CA GLU A 307 10.84 20.52 4.16
C GLU A 307 10.93 20.51 2.63
N SER A 308 11.83 21.33 2.07
CA SER A 308 12.06 21.41 0.62
C SER A 308 12.61 20.10 0.05
N PHE A 309 12.18 19.72 -1.15
CA PHE A 309 12.78 18.62 -1.90
C PHE A 309 14.26 18.87 -2.13
N LYS A 310 15.08 17.83 -1.97
CA LYS A 310 16.48 17.86 -2.36
C LYS A 310 16.59 17.30 -3.76
N THR A 311 17.24 18.02 -4.67
CA THR A 311 17.63 17.47 -5.97
C THR A 311 18.87 16.59 -5.80
N ASP A 312 19.16 15.71 -6.75
CA ASP A 312 20.23 14.69 -6.72
C ASP A 312 21.67 15.24 -6.47
N LEU A 313 21.82 16.55 -6.35
CA LEU A 313 23.07 17.26 -6.05
C LEU A 313 23.13 17.84 -4.63
N GLY A 314 22.15 17.55 -3.76
CA GLY A 314 22.16 18.02 -2.38
C GLY A 314 21.97 19.54 -2.21
N LEU A 315 21.58 20.24 -3.28
CA LEU A 315 21.24 21.67 -3.25
C LEU A 315 19.72 21.84 -3.14
N PRO A 316 19.24 22.84 -2.36
CA PRO A 316 17.83 23.21 -2.36
C PRO A 316 17.41 23.64 -3.78
N ALA A 317 16.21 23.21 -4.18
CA ALA A 317 15.60 23.60 -5.45
C ALA A 317 15.37 25.12 -5.56
#